data_AF-A0A7V1GHW5-F1
#
_entry.id   AF-A0A7V1GHW5-F1
#
_cell.length_a   1.000
_cell.length_b   1.000
_cell.length_c   1.000
_cell.angle_alpha   90.00
_cell.angle_beta   90.00
_cell.angle_gamma   90.00
#
_symmetry.space_group_name_H-M   'P 1'
#
loop_
_entity.id
_entity.type
_entity.pdbx_description
1 polymer ?
#
loop_
_entity_poly.entity_id
_entity_poly.type
_entity_poly.pdbx_seq_one_letter_code
_entity_poly.pdbx_strand_id
1 'polypeptide(L)'
;MSLAVKKRKKRGNRKGFTTGACAAAAARAAMVGLVTGVVPDKIESLLPNGQRIRFAVIEGHCDEGQAHAVIIKDAGDDPDVTNKAHITADLSLSNFHNHFALRGGEGVGRVTMPGLGLEVGGPAINPVPRRNIEDNIREVGGELIAAHGIEVTISVPGGEKLAKRTLNGRLGIKDGISILGTTGIVHPWSTAAFRASVVQGIEV
;
A
#
# COMPACT_ATOMS: atom_id res chain seq x y z
N MET A 1 -14.07 4.54 50.99
CA MET A 1 -13.19 4.16 49.86
C MET A 1 -14.06 3.99 48.62
N SER A 2 -14.05 4.96 47.71
CA SER A 2 -14.81 4.89 46.45
C SER A 2 -13.89 4.36 45.34
N LEU A 3 -14.19 3.17 44.83
CA LEU A 3 -13.52 2.60 43.66
C LEU A 3 -14.04 3.35 42.43
N ALA A 4 -13.20 4.25 41.90
CA ALA A 4 -13.46 4.91 40.63
C ALA A 4 -13.47 3.85 39.50
N VAL A 5 -14.68 3.52 39.01
CA VAL A 5 -14.87 2.74 37.79
C VAL A 5 -14.26 3.53 36.63
N LYS A 6 -13.08 3.09 36.16
CA LYS A 6 -12.44 3.62 34.95
C LYS A 6 -13.43 3.48 33.79
N LYS A 7 -14.03 4.59 33.32
CA LYS A 7 -14.88 4.61 32.13
C LYS A 7 -14.09 3.99 30.97
N ARG A 8 -14.53 2.81 30.49
CA ARG A 8 -14.00 2.16 29.29
C ARG A 8 -14.17 3.14 28.12
N LYS A 9 -13.06 3.64 27.54
CA LYS A 9 -13.10 4.48 26.32
C LYS A 9 -13.93 3.73 25.27
N LYS A 10 -15.00 4.35 24.74
CA LYS A 10 -15.77 3.79 23.62
C LYS A 10 -14.78 3.52 22.48
N ARG A 11 -14.67 2.25 22.06
CA ARG A 11 -13.88 1.87 20.88
C ARG A 11 -14.59 2.41 19.66
N GLY A 12 -13.87 3.14 18.82
CA GLY A 12 -14.40 3.70 17.58
C GLY A 12 -14.67 2.60 16.53
N ASN A 13 -15.53 2.92 15.55
CA ASN A 13 -15.97 1.99 14.50
C ASN A 13 -15.63 2.49 13.09
N ARG A 14 -14.80 3.53 12.98
CA ARG A 14 -14.40 4.07 11.69
C ARG A 14 -13.48 3.07 10.99
N LYS A 15 -13.86 2.69 9.78
CA LYS A 15 -13.04 1.87 8.89
C LYS A 15 -11.88 2.70 8.35
N GLY A 16 -10.80 2.02 8.00
CA GLY A 16 -9.65 2.60 7.32
C GLY A 16 -9.36 1.90 6.01
N PHE A 17 -8.16 2.17 5.50
CA PHE A 17 -7.65 1.60 4.26
C PHE A 17 -6.37 0.85 4.51
N THR A 18 -6.14 -0.21 3.75
CA THR A 18 -4.94 -1.05 3.87
C THR A 18 -3.74 -0.39 3.22
N THR A 19 -2.52 -0.87 3.49
CA THR A 19 -1.32 -0.38 2.77
C THR A 19 -1.43 -0.61 1.27
N GLY A 20 -2.02 -1.73 0.84
CA GLY A 20 -2.30 -2.01 -0.57
C GLY A 20 -3.25 -1.01 -1.24
N ALA A 21 -4.33 -0.60 -0.56
CA ALA A 21 -5.25 0.40 -1.09
C ALA A 21 -4.58 1.77 -1.27
N CYS A 22 -3.79 2.19 -0.27
CA CYS A 22 -3.03 3.44 -0.36
C CYS A 22 -1.96 3.38 -1.47
N ALA A 23 -1.28 2.24 -1.66
CA ALA A 23 -0.31 2.06 -2.74
C ALA A 23 -0.96 2.12 -4.12
N ALA A 24 -2.11 1.47 -4.31
CA ALA A 24 -2.86 1.53 -5.56
C ALA A 24 -3.36 2.95 -5.87
N ALA A 25 -3.83 3.68 -4.86
CA ALA A 25 -4.25 5.07 -5.00
C ALA A 25 -3.07 6.00 -5.36
N ALA A 26 -1.92 5.86 -4.70
CA ALA A 26 -0.70 6.60 -5.03
C ALA A 26 -0.26 6.32 -6.48
N ALA A 27 -0.17 5.05 -6.85
CA ALA A 27 0.22 4.65 -8.20
C ALA A 27 -0.74 5.17 -9.27
N ARG A 28 -2.05 5.18 -9.01
CA ARG A 28 -3.05 5.77 -9.91
C ARG A 28 -2.84 7.27 -10.08
N ALA A 29 -2.58 8.00 -8.99
CA ALA A 29 -2.37 9.44 -9.05
C ALA A 29 -1.09 9.80 -9.84
N ALA A 30 0.00 9.06 -9.61
CA ALA A 30 1.23 9.21 -10.39
C ALA A 30 0.99 8.88 -11.88
N MET A 31 0.22 7.84 -12.19
CA MET A 31 -0.10 7.50 -13.58
C MET A 31 -0.94 8.58 -14.26
N VAL A 32 -1.90 9.20 -13.55
CA VAL A 32 -2.59 10.39 -14.05
C VAL A 32 -1.61 11.53 -14.32
N GLY A 33 -0.60 11.72 -13.47
CA GLY A 33 0.49 12.65 -13.70
C GLY A 33 1.23 12.39 -15.01
N LEU A 34 1.63 11.15 -15.27
CA LEU A 34 2.29 10.77 -16.53
C LEU A 34 1.42 11.03 -17.77
N VAL A 35 0.11 10.80 -17.68
CA VAL A 35 -0.81 10.95 -18.81
C VAL A 35 -1.18 12.41 -19.07
N THR A 36 -1.31 13.21 -18.02
CA THR A 36 -1.89 14.56 -18.10
C THR A 36 -0.88 15.69 -17.85
N GLY A 37 0.33 15.36 -17.39
CA GLY A 37 1.33 16.33 -16.94
C GLY A 37 1.04 16.95 -15.58
N VAL A 38 0.01 16.50 -14.85
CA VAL A 38 -0.35 17.00 -13.52
C VAL A 38 -0.82 15.87 -12.61
N VAL A 39 -0.17 15.70 -11.45
CA VAL A 39 -0.65 14.80 -10.40
C VAL A 39 -1.78 15.50 -9.62
N PRO A 40 -2.99 14.91 -9.53
CA PRO A 40 -4.13 15.56 -8.89
C PRO A 40 -3.99 15.57 -7.35
N ASP A 41 -4.61 16.56 -6.69
CA ASP A 41 -4.67 16.65 -5.21
C ASP A 41 -5.55 15.56 -4.56
N LYS A 42 -6.44 14.96 -5.35
CA LYS A 42 -7.33 13.87 -4.94
C LYS A 42 -7.47 12.86 -6.06
N ILE A 43 -7.54 11.60 -5.68
CA ILE A 43 -7.66 10.49 -6.63
C ILE A 43 -8.75 9.52 -6.18
N GLU A 44 -9.62 9.15 -7.11
CA GLU A 44 -10.54 8.05 -6.90
C GLU A 44 -9.87 6.74 -7.32
N SER A 45 -9.76 5.77 -6.42
CA SER A 45 -9.11 4.49 -6.69
C SER A 45 -10.09 3.34 -6.51
N LEU A 46 -9.99 2.35 -7.40
CA LEU A 46 -10.71 1.10 -7.31
C LEU A 46 -10.04 0.21 -6.26
N LEU A 47 -10.81 -0.25 -5.28
CA LEU A 47 -10.35 -1.21 -4.27
C LEU A 47 -10.53 -2.66 -4.75
N PRO A 48 -9.83 -3.64 -4.16
CA PRO A 48 -9.99 -5.06 -4.49
C PRO A 48 -11.41 -5.60 -4.29
N ASN A 49 -12.21 -4.98 -3.42
CA ASN A 49 -13.61 -5.34 -3.18
C ASN A 49 -14.60 -4.69 -4.19
N GLY A 50 -14.11 -4.00 -5.20
CA GLY A 50 -14.91 -3.33 -6.23
C GLY A 50 -15.42 -1.93 -5.87
N GLN A 51 -15.16 -1.42 -4.65
CA GLN A 51 -15.56 -0.07 -4.26
C GLN A 51 -14.62 0.99 -4.85
N ARG A 52 -15.17 2.15 -5.21
CA ARG A 52 -14.39 3.35 -5.56
C ARG A 52 -14.31 4.29 -4.38
N ILE A 53 -13.08 4.62 -3.97
CA ILE A 53 -12.81 5.47 -2.81
C ILE A 53 -11.92 6.62 -3.22
N ARG A 54 -12.22 7.82 -2.71
CA ARG A 54 -11.38 9.00 -2.89
C ARG A 54 -10.32 9.08 -1.81
N PHE A 55 -9.07 9.26 -2.24
CA PHE A 55 -7.90 9.49 -1.40
C PHE A 55 -7.37 10.90 -1.65
N ALA A 56 -6.86 11.54 -0.58
CA ALA A 56 -6.11 12.78 -0.71
C ALA A 56 -4.66 12.46 -1.08
N VAL A 57 -4.16 13.12 -2.11
CA VAL A 57 -2.75 13.09 -2.53
C VAL A 57 -2.07 14.25 -1.82
N ILE A 58 -1.19 13.93 -0.88
CA ILE A 58 -0.56 14.94 -0.02
C ILE A 58 0.70 15.56 -0.63
N GLU A 59 1.29 14.86 -1.59
CA GLU A 59 2.44 15.26 -2.35
C GLU A 59 2.34 14.60 -3.72
N GLY A 60 2.60 15.35 -4.78
CA GLY A 60 2.56 14.88 -6.15
C GLY A 60 3.37 15.79 -7.05
N HIS A 61 4.19 15.18 -7.91
CA HIS A 61 4.94 15.88 -8.94
C HIS A 61 5.14 14.95 -10.13
N CYS A 62 5.35 15.54 -11.30
CA CYS A 62 5.68 14.80 -12.50
C CYS A 62 6.55 15.65 -13.40
N ASP A 63 7.40 14.98 -14.18
CA ASP A 63 8.27 15.54 -15.19
C ASP A 63 8.25 14.63 -16.43
N GLU A 64 9.21 14.83 -17.35
CA GLU A 64 9.26 14.08 -18.61
C GLU A 64 9.48 12.58 -18.37
N GLY A 65 8.39 11.83 -18.38
CA GLY A 65 8.38 10.38 -18.28
C GLY A 65 8.49 9.84 -16.85
N GLN A 66 8.45 10.69 -15.82
CA GLN A 66 8.37 10.26 -14.43
C GLN A 66 7.25 10.96 -13.66
N ALA A 67 6.69 10.27 -12.68
CA ALA A 67 5.70 10.84 -11.77
C ALA A 67 5.77 10.21 -10.39
N HIS A 68 5.42 11.02 -9.40
CA HIS A 68 5.44 10.68 -8.00
C HIS A 68 4.12 11.07 -7.35
N ALA A 69 3.64 10.24 -6.42
CA ALA A 69 2.51 10.60 -5.57
C ALA A 69 2.60 9.94 -4.19
N VAL A 70 2.06 10.62 -3.18
CA VAL A 70 2.03 10.15 -1.79
C VAL A 70 0.62 10.16 -1.22
N ILE A 71 0.26 9.04 -0.59
CA ILE A 71 -0.96 8.88 0.20
C ILE A 71 -0.58 8.60 1.65
N ILE A 72 -1.12 9.39 2.59
CA ILE A 72 -1.01 9.06 4.02
C ILE A 72 -2.07 8.02 4.36
N LYS A 73 -1.63 6.85 4.85
CA LYS A 73 -2.53 5.79 5.28
C LYS A 73 -3.39 6.22 6.46
N ASP A 74 -4.69 5.99 6.34
CA ASP A 74 -5.66 6.17 7.42
C ASP A 74 -6.27 4.82 7.81
N ALA A 75 -5.90 4.31 8.98
CA ALA A 75 -6.35 3.01 9.49
C ALA A 75 -7.73 3.06 10.17
N GLY A 76 -8.43 4.20 10.15
CA GLY A 76 -9.70 4.31 10.85
C GLY A 76 -9.47 4.41 12.36
N ASP A 77 -10.24 3.64 13.13
CA ASP A 77 -10.08 3.50 14.58
C ASP A 77 -9.31 2.22 14.96
N ASP A 78 -8.69 1.54 13.98
CA ASP A 78 -7.87 0.37 14.22
C ASP A 78 -6.50 0.77 14.78
N PRO A 79 -5.98 0.10 15.83
CA PRO A 79 -4.65 0.35 16.38
C PRO A 79 -3.53 -0.24 15.49
N ASP A 80 -3.55 0.11 14.21
CA ASP A 80 -2.62 -0.34 13.19
C ASP A 80 -1.30 0.44 13.27
N VAL A 81 -0.17 -0.28 13.35
CA VAL A 81 1.17 0.33 13.43
C VAL A 81 1.54 1.13 12.18
N THR A 82 0.92 0.82 11.04
CA THR A 82 1.14 1.50 9.76
C THR A 82 0.19 2.68 9.56
N ASN A 83 -0.67 3.01 10.54
CA ASN A 83 -1.48 4.22 10.47
C ASN A 83 -0.57 5.46 10.35
N LYS A 84 -0.94 6.41 9.49
CA LYS A 84 -0.17 7.60 9.14
C LYS A 84 1.15 7.34 8.42
N ALA A 85 1.44 6.11 8.01
CA ALA A 85 2.55 5.83 7.12
C ALA A 85 2.33 6.55 5.78
N HIS A 86 3.40 7.13 5.24
CA HIS A 86 3.41 7.73 3.91
C HIS A 86 3.65 6.60 2.93
N ILE A 87 2.69 6.33 2.06
CA ILE A 87 2.82 5.33 1.01
C ILE A 87 3.07 6.10 -0.28
N THR A 88 4.25 5.90 -0.86
CA THR A 88 4.69 6.59 -2.07
C THR A 88 4.65 5.65 -3.26
N ALA A 89 4.39 6.22 -4.43
CA ALA A 89 4.53 5.54 -5.70
C ALA A 89 5.33 6.42 -6.66
N ASP A 90 6.45 5.89 -7.13
CA ASP A 90 7.32 6.47 -8.15
C ASP A 90 7.14 5.67 -9.44
N LEU A 91 6.71 6.33 -10.50
CA LEU A 91 6.50 5.72 -11.81
C LEU A 91 7.48 6.31 -12.81
N SER A 92 8.01 5.46 -13.69
CA SER A 92 8.81 5.89 -14.83
C SER A 92 8.43 5.12 -16.10
N LEU A 93 8.46 5.82 -17.23
CA LEU A 93 8.34 5.20 -18.54
C LEU A 93 9.64 4.52 -18.91
N SER A 94 9.52 3.36 -19.56
CA SER A 94 10.64 2.61 -20.11
C SER A 94 10.41 2.32 -21.59
N ASN A 95 11.50 2.11 -22.32
CA ASN A 95 11.47 1.76 -23.74
C ASN A 95 11.12 0.28 -23.98
N PHE A 96 10.78 -0.48 -22.94
CA PHE A 96 10.33 -1.87 -23.08
C PHE A 96 8.81 -1.89 -23.25
N HIS A 97 8.35 -1.89 -24.49
CA HIS A 97 6.92 -1.85 -24.81
C HIS A 97 6.17 -3.01 -24.13
N ASN A 98 4.97 -2.74 -23.62
CA ASN A 98 4.13 -3.72 -22.91
C ASN A 98 4.78 -4.34 -21.65
N HIS A 99 5.82 -3.72 -21.10
CA HIS A 99 6.43 -4.17 -19.86
C HIS A 99 5.77 -3.50 -18.64
N PHE A 100 5.49 -4.29 -17.60
CA PHE A 100 5.08 -3.78 -16.30
C PHE A 100 6.00 -4.34 -15.22
N ALA A 101 6.74 -3.47 -14.54
CA ALA A 101 7.62 -3.86 -13.45
C ALA A 101 7.15 -3.23 -12.13
N LEU A 102 6.94 -4.06 -11.11
CA LEU A 102 6.59 -3.60 -9.78
C LEU A 102 7.69 -3.95 -8.78
N ARG A 103 8.34 -2.90 -8.26
CA ARG A 103 9.46 -2.95 -7.32
C ARG A 103 9.03 -2.43 -5.96
N GLY A 104 9.75 -2.84 -4.92
CA GLY A 104 9.68 -2.24 -3.60
C GLY A 104 10.90 -1.36 -3.38
N GLY A 105 10.68 -0.11 -2.97
CA GLY A 105 11.72 0.84 -2.58
C GLY A 105 11.91 0.88 -1.06
N GLU A 106 12.30 2.05 -0.55
CA GLU A 106 12.59 2.24 0.88
C GLU A 106 11.42 1.75 1.75
N GLY A 107 11.72 0.97 2.80
CA GLY A 107 10.75 0.58 3.82
C GLY A 107 9.67 -0.40 3.37
N VAL A 108 9.68 -0.86 2.12
CA VAL A 108 8.99 -2.08 1.71
C VAL A 108 9.89 -3.27 1.97
N GLY A 109 9.38 -4.24 2.72
CA GLY A 109 10.20 -5.37 3.16
C GLY A 109 10.63 -6.28 2.01
N ARG A 110 11.74 -7.00 2.18
CA ARG A 110 12.21 -8.05 1.28
C ARG A 110 11.91 -9.42 1.85
N VAL A 111 11.39 -10.32 1.02
CA VAL A 111 11.12 -11.71 1.40
C VAL A 111 12.42 -12.48 1.45
N THR A 112 12.70 -13.16 2.55
CA THR A 112 13.92 -13.94 2.79
C THR A 112 13.65 -15.42 3.04
N MET A 113 12.39 -15.83 3.18
CA MET A 113 11.99 -17.22 3.42
C MET A 113 10.84 -17.62 2.50
N PRO A 114 10.78 -18.89 2.06
CA PRO A 114 9.63 -19.41 1.32
C PRO A 114 8.39 -19.52 2.22
N GLY A 115 7.21 -19.74 1.62
CA GLY A 115 5.95 -20.02 2.34
C GLY A 115 4.94 -18.86 2.39
N LEU A 116 5.35 -17.64 2.03
CA LEU A 116 4.45 -16.46 2.03
C LEU A 116 3.64 -16.26 0.75
N GLY A 117 3.76 -17.18 -0.23
CA GLY A 117 3.20 -16.97 -1.57
C GLY A 117 3.85 -15.80 -2.31
N LEU A 118 5.08 -15.44 -1.93
CA LEU A 118 5.90 -14.39 -2.49
C LEU A 118 7.25 -14.95 -2.89
N GLU A 119 7.83 -14.37 -3.94
CA GLU A 119 9.16 -14.72 -4.42
C GLU A 119 10.23 -14.36 -3.39
N VAL A 120 11.10 -15.30 -3.05
CA VAL A 120 12.26 -15.06 -2.18
C VAL A 120 13.22 -14.10 -2.88
N GLY A 121 13.65 -13.06 -2.17
CA GLY A 121 14.41 -11.95 -2.71
C GLY A 121 13.53 -10.83 -3.27
N GLY A 122 12.25 -11.07 -3.54
CA GLY A 122 11.30 -10.08 -4.03
C GLY A 122 10.76 -9.13 -2.95
N PRO A 123 10.06 -8.05 -3.34
CA PRO A 123 9.45 -7.13 -2.40
C PRO A 123 8.17 -7.72 -1.80
N ALA A 124 7.91 -7.40 -0.53
CA ALA A 124 6.79 -7.85 0.28
C ALA A 124 5.48 -7.15 -0.10
N ILE A 125 5.12 -7.22 -1.38
CA ILE A 125 3.86 -6.72 -1.94
C ILE A 125 3.01 -7.94 -2.29
N ASN A 126 1.89 -8.12 -1.58
CA ASN A 126 1.05 -9.32 -1.72
C ASN A 126 0.32 -9.38 -3.08
N PRO A 127 -0.06 -10.57 -3.58
CA PRO A 127 -0.68 -10.74 -4.90
C PRO A 127 -1.91 -9.84 -5.15
N VAL A 128 -2.81 -9.70 -4.17
CA VAL A 128 -4.00 -8.85 -4.31
C VAL A 128 -3.63 -7.37 -4.47
N PRO A 129 -2.81 -6.76 -3.58
CA PRO A 129 -2.27 -5.41 -3.82
C PRO A 129 -1.52 -5.25 -5.14
N ARG A 130 -0.69 -6.22 -5.56
CA ARG A 130 0.02 -6.15 -6.84
C ARG A 130 -0.94 -5.98 -8.01
N ARG A 131 -1.94 -6.85 -8.08
CA ARG A 131 -2.99 -6.78 -9.10
C ARG A 131 -3.76 -5.46 -9.00
N ASN A 132 -4.10 -5.02 -7.79
CA ASN A 132 -4.87 -3.78 -7.61
C ASN A 132 -4.09 -2.52 -8.04
N ILE A 133 -2.77 -2.47 -7.81
CA ILE A 133 -1.89 -1.41 -8.31
C ILE A 133 -1.92 -1.40 -9.85
N GLU A 134 -1.69 -2.56 -10.46
CA GLU A 134 -1.67 -2.70 -11.92
C GLU A 134 -3.02 -2.34 -12.56
N ASP A 135 -4.14 -2.83 -12.01
CA ASP A 135 -5.49 -2.53 -12.49
C ASP A 135 -5.77 -1.01 -12.45
N ASN A 136 -5.38 -0.33 -11.37
CA ASN A 136 -5.56 1.12 -11.24
C ASN A 136 -4.70 1.92 -12.22
N ILE A 137 -3.46 1.47 -12.48
CA ILE A 137 -2.57 2.08 -13.49
C ILE A 137 -3.17 1.89 -14.89
N ARG A 138 -3.55 0.65 -15.23
CA ARG A 138 -4.10 0.32 -16.55
C ARG A 138 -5.39 1.06 -16.85
N GLU A 139 -6.24 1.29 -15.84
CA GLU A 139 -7.50 2.03 -15.99
C GLU A 139 -7.28 3.47 -16.50
N VAL A 140 -6.21 4.13 -16.04
CA VAL A 140 -5.95 5.55 -16.37
C VAL A 140 -4.83 5.75 -17.38
N GLY A 141 -4.08 4.70 -17.72
CA GLY A 141 -2.86 4.78 -18.49
C GLY A 141 -3.03 4.97 -20.00
N GLY A 142 -4.22 4.73 -20.55
CA GLY A 142 -4.57 5.04 -21.93
C GLY A 142 -3.59 4.49 -22.98
N GLU A 143 -3.18 5.32 -23.93
CA GLU A 143 -2.23 4.95 -24.99
C GLU A 143 -0.78 4.85 -24.48
N LEU A 144 -0.47 5.52 -23.36
CA LEU A 144 0.88 5.58 -22.80
C LEU A 144 1.41 4.18 -22.43
N ILE A 145 0.53 3.33 -21.87
CA ILE A 145 0.87 1.95 -21.47
C ILE A 145 1.03 0.99 -22.67
N ALA A 146 0.53 1.37 -23.84
CA ALA A 146 0.71 0.62 -25.08
C ALA A 146 2.00 1.04 -25.81
N ALA A 147 2.36 2.32 -25.71
CA ALA A 147 3.57 2.89 -26.31
C ALA A 147 4.83 2.63 -25.48
N HIS A 148 4.70 2.49 -24.15
CA HIS A 148 5.82 2.40 -23.22
C HIS A 148 5.65 1.23 -22.25
N GLY A 149 6.75 0.81 -21.63
CA GLY A 149 6.69 0.02 -20.40
C GLY A 149 6.55 0.93 -19.19
N ILE A 150 5.89 0.44 -18.14
CA ILE A 150 5.72 1.16 -16.88
C ILE A 150 6.53 0.46 -15.78
N GLU A 151 7.49 1.18 -15.22
CA GLU A 151 8.15 0.77 -13.99
C GLU A 151 7.51 1.50 -12.80
N VAL A 152 7.20 0.74 -11.75
CA VAL A 152 6.52 1.21 -10.54
C VAL A 152 7.37 0.83 -9.34
N THR A 153 7.74 1.81 -8.52
CA THR A 153 8.37 1.58 -7.22
C THR A 153 7.44 2.05 -6.13
N ILE A 154 7.03 1.14 -5.24
CA ILE A 154 6.29 1.49 -4.04
C ILE A 154 7.25 1.60 -2.87
N SER A 155 7.21 2.71 -2.15
CA SER A 155 8.01 2.93 -0.94
C SER A 155 7.16 3.33 0.25
N VAL A 156 7.71 3.11 1.44
CA VAL A 156 7.14 3.52 2.72
C VAL A 156 8.27 4.13 3.56
N PRO A 157 8.56 5.44 3.41
CA PRO A 157 9.60 6.09 4.20
C PRO A 157 9.45 5.81 5.70
N GLY A 158 10.53 5.36 6.34
CA GLY A 158 10.51 4.90 7.74
C GLY A 158 9.87 3.52 7.98
N GLY A 159 9.52 2.78 6.94
CA GLY A 159 8.90 1.46 7.00
C GLY A 159 9.75 0.42 7.74
N GLU A 160 11.08 0.49 7.67
CA GLU A 160 11.98 -0.38 8.44
C GLU A 160 11.75 -0.22 9.96
N LYS A 161 11.57 1.02 10.44
CA LYS A 161 11.30 1.30 11.85
C LYS A 161 9.92 0.78 12.25
N LEU A 162 8.93 0.89 11.37
CA LEU A 162 7.59 0.33 11.58
C LEU A 162 7.62 -1.19 11.66
N ALA A 163 8.41 -1.85 10.80
CA ALA A 163 8.52 -3.30 10.73
C ALA A 163 9.05 -3.94 12.03
N LYS A 164 9.86 -3.20 12.81
CA LYS A 164 10.32 -3.65 14.14
C LYS A 164 9.17 -3.86 15.14
N ARG A 165 7.99 -3.32 14.84
CA ARG A 165 6.77 -3.45 15.64
C ARG A 165 5.72 -4.34 14.97
N THR A 166 6.08 -5.06 13.90
CA THR A 166 5.22 -6.04 13.23
C THR A 166 5.75 -7.46 13.46
N LEU A 167 5.04 -8.47 12.95
CA LEU A 167 5.54 -9.84 12.91
C LEU A 167 6.49 -10.11 11.74
N ASN A 168 6.71 -9.15 10.83
CA ASN A 168 7.43 -9.34 9.57
C ASN A 168 8.75 -10.09 9.71
N GLY A 169 9.57 -9.73 10.70
CA GLY A 169 10.86 -10.40 10.91
C GLY A 169 10.75 -11.90 11.17
N ARG A 170 9.67 -12.35 11.84
CA ARG A 170 9.41 -13.78 12.10
C ARG A 170 8.95 -14.54 10.85
N LEU A 171 8.42 -13.82 9.88
CA LEU A 171 7.88 -14.36 8.63
C LEU A 171 8.93 -14.43 7.52
N GLY A 172 10.16 -14.03 7.83
CA GLY A 172 11.18 -13.84 6.81
C GLY A 172 10.89 -12.63 5.91
N ILE A 173 10.37 -11.53 6.48
CA ILE A 173 10.31 -10.23 5.80
C ILE A 173 11.24 -9.27 6.53
N LYS A 174 12.27 -8.78 5.84
CA LYS A 174 13.29 -7.88 6.40
C LYS A 174 13.22 -6.49 5.80
N ASP A 175 13.81 -5.53 6.49
CA ASP A 175 14.06 -4.15 6.02
C ASP A 175 12.82 -3.29 5.72
N GLY A 176 11.61 -3.76 6.05
CA GLY A 176 10.39 -2.99 5.80
C GLY A 176 9.09 -3.70 6.12
N ILE A 177 7.99 -2.97 5.90
CA ILE A 177 6.63 -3.48 6.08
C ILE A 177 6.13 -4.18 4.81
N SER A 178 5.02 -4.89 4.93
CA SER A 178 4.34 -5.49 3.78
C SER A 178 3.28 -4.55 3.21
N ILE A 179 3.18 -4.50 1.88
CA ILE A 179 2.04 -3.91 1.17
C ILE A 179 0.98 -5.00 1.01
N LEU A 180 -0.07 -4.92 1.83
CA LEU A 180 -1.07 -5.98 1.99
C LEU A 180 -2.50 -5.43 2.08
N GLY A 181 -3.46 -6.35 2.02
CA GLY A 181 -4.89 -6.06 2.11
C GLY A 181 -5.68 -6.78 1.02
N THR A 182 -6.64 -7.61 1.42
CA THR A 182 -7.44 -8.42 0.48
C THR A 182 -8.66 -7.70 -0.06
N THR A 183 -9.24 -6.77 0.70
CA THR A 183 -10.44 -5.99 0.31
C THR A 183 -10.14 -4.52 0.07
N GLY A 184 -8.97 -4.03 0.50
CA GLY A 184 -8.62 -2.61 0.55
C GLY A 184 -9.13 -1.87 1.80
N ILE A 185 -9.93 -2.53 2.65
CA ILE A 185 -10.56 -1.92 3.83
C ILE A 185 -9.99 -2.52 5.12
N VAL A 186 -9.68 -1.66 6.09
CA VAL A 186 -9.34 -2.02 7.46
C VAL A 186 -10.59 -1.89 8.34
N HIS A 187 -10.92 -2.97 9.06
CA HIS A 187 -12.02 -3.00 10.03
C HIS A 187 -11.45 -2.97 11.46
N PRO A 188 -11.82 -1.95 12.27
CA PRO A 188 -11.23 -1.74 13.58
C PRO A 188 -11.55 -2.91 14.52
N TRP A 189 -10.54 -3.38 15.26
CA TRP A 189 -10.67 -4.43 16.28
C TRP A 189 -11.21 -5.77 15.75
N SER A 190 -11.16 -5.99 14.44
CA SER A 190 -11.64 -7.23 13.84
C SER A 190 -10.66 -8.37 14.09
N THR A 191 -11.15 -9.62 14.05
CA THR A 191 -10.26 -10.78 13.95
C THR A 191 -9.35 -10.69 12.74
N ALA A 192 -9.72 -9.99 11.65
CA ALA A 192 -8.83 -9.72 10.53
C ALA A 192 -7.67 -8.77 10.90
N ALA A 193 -7.93 -7.73 11.69
CA ALA A 193 -6.88 -6.86 12.26
C ALA A 193 -5.97 -7.65 13.23
N PHE A 194 -6.58 -8.52 14.05
CA PHE A 194 -5.82 -9.45 14.89
C PHE A 194 -5.05 -10.49 14.06
N ARG A 195 -5.61 -11.02 12.97
CA ARG A 195 -4.99 -11.99 12.05
C ARG A 195 -3.86 -11.34 11.25
N ALA A 196 -3.97 -10.08 10.83
CA ALA A 196 -2.84 -9.32 10.29
C ALA A 196 -1.69 -9.23 11.32
N SER A 197 -2.02 -9.25 12.61
CA SER A 197 -1.04 -9.34 13.70
C SER A 197 -0.72 -10.76 14.21
N VAL A 198 -1.39 -11.83 13.73
CA VAL A 198 -1.32 -13.19 14.33
C VAL A 198 -1.33 -14.35 13.31
N VAL A 199 -2.15 -14.33 12.26
CA VAL A 199 -2.28 -15.45 11.29
C VAL A 199 -1.07 -15.66 10.42
N GLN A 200 -0.19 -14.67 10.29
CA GLN A 200 1.10 -14.97 9.68
C GLN A 200 1.99 -15.85 10.58
N GLY A 201 1.68 -16.05 11.86
CA GLY A 201 2.46 -16.88 12.79
C GLY A 201 1.91 -18.27 13.11
N ILE A 202 0.94 -18.83 12.36
CA ILE A 202 0.31 -20.13 12.69
C ILE A 202 0.28 -21.12 11.51
N GLU A 203 1.32 -21.13 10.67
CA GLU A 203 1.71 -22.37 10.00
C GLU A 203 3.20 -22.59 10.33
N VAL A 204 3.40 -23.31 11.43
CA VAL A 204 4.67 -23.97 11.78
C VAL A 204 4.59 -25.40 11.26
#